data_AF-A0A950CWQ7-F1
#
_entry.id   AF-A0A950CWQ7-F1
#
_cell.length_a   1.000
_cell.length_b   1.000
_cell.length_c   1.000
_cell.angle_alpha   90.00
_cell.angle_beta   90.00
_cell.angle_gamma   90.00
#
_symmetry.space_group_name_H-M   'P 1'
#
loop_
_entity.id
_entity.type
_entity.pdbx_description
1 polymer ?
#
loop_
_entity_poly.entity_id
_entity_poly.type
_entity_poly.pdbx_seq_one_letter_code
_entity_poly.pdbx_strand_id
1 'polypeptide(L)'
;MTPIGKAKSAQNRISHGLCGKFFVLESESQEEYNDLLDRFMQAEQPVDDVERELVAKMARHTWMSERAVRLQNACFLPQPRTEQEKAEGYCNIAVRSDLDLYLRYQTTNDRAYARAAAELAKRKKERQIAERGFESQKRAAAEEERREKRQIE
;
A
#
# COMPACT_ATOMS: atom_id res chain seq x y z
N MET A 1 -24.53 -13.88 12.11
CA MET A 1 -23.24 -14.58 12.34
C MET A 1 -23.30 -15.25 13.71
N THR A 2 -23.20 -16.57 13.77
CA THR A 2 -23.22 -17.32 15.04
C THR A 2 -21.91 -17.12 15.82
N PRO A 3 -21.90 -17.29 17.16
CA PRO A 3 -20.69 -17.14 17.99
C PRO A 3 -19.51 -18.01 17.52
N ILE A 4 -19.80 -19.23 17.03
CA ILE A 4 -18.80 -20.16 16.47
C ILE A 4 -18.16 -19.60 15.19
N GLY A 5 -18.94 -18.94 14.33
CA GLY A 5 -18.43 -18.31 13.11
C GLY A 5 -17.50 -17.11 13.40
N LYS A 6 -17.79 -16.36 14.46
CA LYS A 6 -16.92 -15.25 14.91
C LYS A 6 -15.59 -15.76 15.46
N ALA A 7 -15.59 -16.84 16.25
CA ALA A 7 -14.36 -17.43 16.80
C ALA A 7 -13.45 -17.99 15.70
N LYS A 8 -14.00 -18.75 14.74
CA LYS A 8 -13.24 -19.24 13.58
C LYS A 8 -12.69 -18.09 12.73
N SER A 9 -13.49 -17.05 12.51
CA SER A 9 -13.04 -15.84 11.79
C SER A 9 -11.94 -15.09 12.54
N ALA A 10 -12.00 -15.02 13.88
CA ALA A 10 -10.97 -14.40 14.71
C ALA A 10 -9.67 -15.20 14.70
N GLN A 11 -9.74 -16.54 14.71
CA GLN A 11 -8.56 -17.41 14.62
C GLN A 11 -7.91 -17.32 13.22
N ASN A 12 -8.71 -17.32 12.15
CA ASN A 12 -8.21 -17.11 10.79
C ASN A 12 -7.60 -15.71 10.59
N ARG A 13 -8.16 -14.70 11.24
CA ARG A 13 -7.63 -13.33 11.22
C ARG A 13 -6.20 -13.27 11.77
N ILE A 14 -5.91 -14.04 12.81
CA ILE A 14 -4.58 -14.10 13.45
C ILE A 14 -3.62 -14.94 12.62
N SER A 15 -4.08 -16.01 11.96
CA SER A 15 -3.20 -16.96 11.27
C SER A 15 -2.55 -16.40 10.00
N HIS A 16 -3.30 -15.66 9.18
CA HIS A 16 -2.75 -15.12 7.92
C HIS A 16 -2.42 -13.62 7.98
N GLY A 17 -2.88 -12.90 9.01
CA GLY A 17 -2.55 -11.48 9.22
C GLY A 17 -3.02 -10.50 8.14
N LEU A 18 -4.02 -10.86 7.32
CA LEU A 18 -4.53 -10.01 6.21
C LEU A 18 -5.78 -9.22 6.59
N CYS A 19 -6.21 -9.34 7.86
CA CYS A 19 -7.39 -8.67 8.39
C CYS A 19 -7.09 -8.19 9.82
N GLY A 20 -7.66 -7.06 10.22
CA GLY A 20 -7.48 -6.49 11.55
C GLY A 20 -6.33 -5.48 11.61
N LYS A 21 -5.74 -5.33 12.80
CA LYS A 21 -4.60 -4.43 13.03
C LYS A 21 -3.38 -4.99 12.29
N PHE A 22 -2.66 -4.12 11.60
CA PHE A 22 -1.42 -4.50 10.92
C PHE A 22 -0.33 -4.88 11.92
N PHE A 23 0.40 -5.95 11.60
CA PHE A 23 1.67 -6.34 12.21
C PHE A 23 2.46 -7.18 11.19
N VAL A 24 3.78 -7.20 11.32
CA VAL A 24 4.66 -8.12 10.59
C VAL A 24 4.57 -9.48 11.27
N LEU A 25 4.39 -10.55 10.49
CA LEU A 25 4.27 -11.90 11.06
C LEU A 25 5.62 -12.37 11.61
N GLU A 26 5.61 -13.30 12.57
CA GLU A 26 6.86 -13.91 13.09
C GLU A 26 7.69 -14.60 12.00
N SER A 27 7.03 -15.09 10.94
CA SER A 27 7.67 -15.71 9.78
C SER A 27 8.20 -14.70 8.76
N GLU A 28 8.09 -13.40 9.03
CA GLU A 28 8.48 -12.32 8.13
C GLU A 28 9.53 -11.42 8.79
N SER A 29 10.32 -10.70 7.98
CA SER A 29 11.34 -9.79 8.50
C SER A 29 10.75 -8.43 8.83
N GLN A 30 10.86 -8.02 10.10
CA GLN A 30 10.52 -6.66 10.54
C GLN A 30 11.45 -5.62 9.90
N GLU A 31 12.72 -5.98 9.65
CA GLU A 31 13.70 -5.13 8.98
C GLU A 31 13.30 -4.84 7.54
N GLU A 32 12.90 -5.87 6.77
CA GLU A 32 12.43 -5.68 5.38
C GLU A 32 11.18 -4.79 5.30
N TYR A 33 10.27 -4.89 6.28
CA TYR A 33 9.13 -3.98 6.35
C TYR A 33 9.56 -2.55 6.69
N ASN A 34 10.51 -2.37 7.60
CA ASN A 34 11.04 -1.04 7.92
C ASN A 34 11.73 -0.44 6.70
N ASP A 35 12.53 -1.21 5.97
CA ASP A 35 13.17 -0.78 4.71
C ASP A 35 12.15 -0.40 3.64
N LEU A 36 11.05 -1.16 3.53
CA LEU A 36 9.93 -0.79 2.66
C LEU A 36 9.36 0.57 3.09
N LEU A 37 9.02 0.73 4.36
CA LEU A 37 8.47 1.97 4.89
C LEU A 37 9.41 3.16 4.66
N ASP A 38 10.70 2.98 4.91
CA ASP A 38 11.72 4.01 4.74
C ASP A 38 11.87 4.41 3.28
N ARG A 39 11.85 3.46 2.34
CA ARG A 39 11.82 3.77 0.89
C ARG A 39 10.60 4.60 0.52
N PHE A 40 9.43 4.27 1.06
CA PHE A 40 8.21 5.04 0.84
C PHE A 40 8.30 6.46 1.44
N MET A 41 8.82 6.59 2.66
CA MET A 41 9.03 7.89 3.32
C MET A 41 10.03 8.76 2.57
N GLN A 42 11.14 8.19 2.10
CA GLN A 42 12.15 8.88 1.30
C GLN A 42 11.62 9.32 -0.07
N ALA A 43 10.85 8.45 -0.74
CA ALA A 43 10.28 8.77 -2.04
C ALA A 43 9.22 9.87 -1.95
N GLU A 44 8.33 9.77 -0.95
CA GLU A 44 7.18 10.66 -0.86
C GLU A 44 7.48 11.97 -0.11
N GLN A 45 8.51 12.02 0.74
CA GLN A 45 8.90 13.21 1.53
C GLN A 45 7.69 13.91 2.18
N PRO A 46 6.92 13.19 3.04
CA PRO A 46 5.72 13.75 3.66
C PRO A 46 6.07 14.90 4.61
N VAL A 47 5.36 16.02 4.50
CA VAL A 47 5.70 17.25 5.25
C VAL A 47 5.01 17.32 6.61
N ASP A 48 3.85 16.70 6.76
CA ASP A 48 3.04 16.70 7.98
C ASP A 48 2.70 15.27 8.46
N ASP A 49 2.08 15.16 9.65
CA ASP A 49 1.72 13.87 10.23
C ASP A 49 0.64 13.13 9.43
N VAL A 50 -0.22 13.87 8.72
CA VAL A 50 -1.27 13.29 7.89
C VAL A 50 -0.66 12.61 6.66
N GLU A 51 0.26 13.28 5.99
CA GLU A 51 1.02 12.73 4.88
C GLU A 51 1.88 11.55 5.35
N ARG A 52 2.55 11.65 6.51
CA ARG A 52 3.31 10.53 7.09
C ARG A 52 2.43 9.29 7.30
N GLU A 53 1.23 9.48 7.84
CA GLU A 53 0.28 8.38 8.02
C GLU A 53 -0.25 7.83 6.68
N LEU A 54 -0.46 8.66 5.66
CA LEU A 54 -0.83 8.19 4.31
C LEU A 54 0.28 7.35 3.67
N VAL A 55 1.53 7.80 3.77
CA VAL A 55 2.71 7.05 3.30
C VAL A 55 2.86 5.73 4.08
N ALA A 56 2.68 5.75 5.40
CA ALA A 56 2.67 4.53 6.20
C ALA A 56 1.54 3.57 5.80
N LYS A 57 0.34 4.08 5.47
CA LYS A 57 -0.75 3.25 4.91
C LYS A 57 -0.35 2.61 3.58
N MET A 58 0.32 3.34 2.69
CA MET A 58 0.82 2.80 1.43
C MET A 58 1.74 1.61 1.69
N ALA A 59 2.78 1.77 2.51
CA ALA A 59 3.70 0.68 2.86
C ALA A 59 2.99 -0.53 3.50
N ARG A 60 2.09 -0.31 4.48
CA ARG A 60 1.32 -1.39 5.13
C ARG A 60 0.48 -2.19 4.14
N HIS A 61 -0.20 -1.51 3.22
CA HIS A 61 -1.07 -2.18 2.24
C HIS A 61 -0.27 -2.87 1.14
N THR A 62 0.88 -2.34 0.74
CA THR A 62 1.84 -3.05 -0.12
C THR A 62 2.29 -4.34 0.55
N TRP A 63 2.74 -4.29 1.81
CA TRP A 63 3.19 -5.47 2.56
C TRP A 63 2.12 -6.56 2.64
N MET A 64 0.88 -6.18 2.98
CA MET A 64 -0.24 -7.12 3.05
C MET A 64 -0.66 -7.67 1.68
N SER A 65 -0.54 -6.88 0.61
CA SER A 65 -0.80 -7.35 -0.75
C SER A 65 0.22 -8.42 -1.17
N GLU A 66 1.51 -8.16 -0.95
CA GLU A 66 2.58 -9.12 -1.22
C GLU A 66 2.45 -10.38 -0.36
N ARG A 67 2.06 -10.24 0.92
CA ARG A 67 1.73 -11.37 1.79
C ARG A 67 0.60 -12.21 1.21
N ALA A 68 -0.45 -11.58 0.68
CA ALA A 68 -1.54 -12.28 0.03
C ALA A 68 -1.04 -13.05 -1.22
N VAL A 69 -0.14 -12.47 -2.02
CA VAL A 69 0.49 -13.16 -3.16
C VAL A 69 1.29 -14.39 -2.71
N ARG A 70 2.10 -14.27 -1.64
CA ARG A 70 2.83 -15.42 -1.07
C ARG A 70 1.88 -16.55 -0.65
N LEU A 71 0.74 -16.20 -0.06
CA LEU A 71 -0.29 -17.16 0.34
C LEU A 71 -1.03 -17.77 -0.85
N GLN A 72 -1.25 -17.02 -1.94
CA GLN A 72 -1.76 -17.56 -3.20
C GLN A 72 -0.82 -18.61 -3.78
N ASN A 73 0.49 -18.33 -3.80
CA ASN A 73 1.50 -19.28 -4.29
C ASN A 73 1.49 -20.58 -3.47
N ALA A 74 1.29 -20.48 -2.16
CA ALA A 74 1.17 -21.63 -1.27
C ALA A 74 -0.13 -22.45 -1.46
N CYS A 75 -1.11 -21.95 -2.23
CA CYS A 75 -2.31 -22.71 -2.57
C CYS A 75 -2.09 -23.72 -3.70
N PHE A 76 -1.03 -23.59 -4.49
CA PHE A 76 -0.69 -24.52 -5.56
C PHE A 76 0.14 -25.67 -5.01
N LEU A 77 -0.45 -26.86 -4.96
CA LEU A 77 0.15 -28.06 -4.39
C LEU A 77 0.54 -29.02 -5.52
N PRO A 78 1.84 -29.23 -5.78
CA PRO A 78 2.28 -30.23 -6.74
C PRO A 78 1.79 -31.61 -6.31
N GLN A 79 1.15 -32.35 -7.23
CA GLN A 79 0.72 -33.71 -6.96
C GLN A 79 1.81 -34.72 -7.35
N PRO A 80 1.89 -35.87 -6.67
CA PRO A 80 2.74 -36.97 -7.10
C PRO A 80 2.39 -37.38 -8.53
N ARG A 81 3.41 -37.70 -9.31
CA ARG A 81 3.32 -38.04 -10.73
C ARG A 81 3.85 -39.43 -10.98
N THR A 82 3.24 -40.15 -11.90
CA THR A 82 3.77 -41.40 -12.46
C THR A 82 5.01 -41.14 -13.31
N GLU A 83 5.85 -42.16 -13.56
CA GLU A 83 7.00 -42.03 -14.48
C GLU A 83 6.57 -41.58 -15.89
N GLN A 84 5.42 -42.07 -16.37
CA GLN A 84 4.91 -41.74 -17.69
C GLN A 84 4.49 -40.27 -17.80
N GLU A 85 3.75 -39.75 -16.82
CA GLU A 85 3.37 -38.32 -16.77
C GLU A 85 4.59 -37.40 -16.69
N LYS A 86 5.67 -37.83 -16.02
CA LYS A 86 6.94 -37.08 -15.98
C LYS A 86 7.62 -37.06 -17.36
N ALA A 87 7.64 -38.19 -18.06
CA ALA A 87 8.23 -38.31 -19.39
C ALA A 87 7.49 -37.47 -20.44
N GLU A 88 6.17 -37.34 -20.29
CA GLU A 88 5.29 -36.54 -21.15
C GLU A 88 5.25 -35.05 -20.75
N GLY A 89 5.91 -34.67 -19.65
CA GLY A 89 6.01 -33.27 -19.19
C GLY A 89 4.77 -32.74 -18.48
N TYR A 90 3.85 -33.60 -18.03
CA TYR A 90 2.66 -33.16 -17.30
C TYR A 90 2.99 -32.68 -15.88
N CYS A 91 2.29 -31.61 -15.47
CA CYS A 91 2.33 -31.05 -14.13
C CYS A 91 0.93 -31.10 -13.53
N ASN A 92 0.66 -32.11 -12.70
CA ASN A 92 -0.59 -32.19 -11.93
C ASN A 92 -0.49 -31.26 -10.71
N ILE A 93 -1.37 -30.26 -10.63
CA ILE A 93 -1.41 -29.29 -9.55
C ILE A 93 -2.79 -29.33 -8.90
N ALA A 94 -2.83 -29.55 -7.59
CA ALA A 94 -4.03 -29.32 -6.78
C ALA A 94 -4.06 -27.85 -6.34
N VAL A 95 -5.25 -27.24 -6.32
CA VAL A 95 -5.42 -25.87 -5.83
C VAL A 95 -6.23 -25.91 -4.53
N ARG A 96 -5.67 -25.35 -3.47
CA ARG A 96 -6.36 -25.22 -2.18
C ARG A 96 -7.53 -24.24 -2.31
N SER A 97 -8.67 -24.56 -1.67
CA SER A 97 -9.93 -23.82 -1.80
C SER A 97 -9.92 -22.39 -1.24
N ASP A 98 -8.86 -22.00 -0.53
CA ASP A 98 -8.70 -20.66 0.04
C ASP A 98 -7.96 -19.68 -0.90
N LEU A 99 -7.60 -20.09 -2.13
CA LEU A 99 -7.00 -19.20 -3.13
C LEU A 99 -7.85 -17.92 -3.34
N ASP A 100 -9.17 -18.08 -3.52
CA ASP A 100 -10.12 -16.98 -3.70
C ASP A 100 -10.18 -16.02 -2.51
N LEU A 101 -9.85 -16.50 -1.31
CA LEU A 101 -9.76 -15.65 -0.12
C LEU A 101 -8.55 -14.71 -0.24
N TYR A 102 -7.39 -15.23 -0.62
CA TYR A 102 -6.17 -14.43 -0.75
C TYR A 102 -6.22 -13.47 -1.94
N LEU A 103 -6.85 -13.85 -3.06
CA LEU A 103 -7.11 -12.94 -4.19
C LEU A 103 -7.96 -11.72 -3.78
N ARG A 104 -9.01 -11.95 -2.99
CA ARG A 104 -9.85 -10.86 -2.46
C ARG A 104 -9.10 -9.97 -1.49
N TYR A 105 -8.23 -10.52 -0.65
CA TYR A 105 -7.41 -9.72 0.27
C TYR A 105 -6.33 -8.92 -0.45
N GLN A 106 -5.69 -9.48 -1.48
CA GLN A 106 -4.79 -8.73 -2.36
C GLN A 106 -5.53 -7.52 -2.96
N THR A 107 -6.66 -7.77 -3.64
CA THR A 107 -7.48 -6.72 -4.25
C THR A 107 -7.90 -5.64 -3.24
N THR A 108 -8.25 -6.04 -2.02
CA THR A 108 -8.66 -5.12 -0.95
C THR A 108 -7.50 -4.22 -0.51
N ASN A 109 -6.30 -4.79 -0.37
CA ASN A 109 -5.11 -4.04 0.01
C ASN A 109 -4.64 -3.13 -1.12
N ASP A 110 -4.66 -3.58 -2.38
CA ASP A 110 -4.32 -2.75 -3.54
C ASP A 110 -5.25 -1.54 -3.66
N ARG A 111 -6.56 -1.73 -3.44
CA ARG A 111 -7.53 -0.62 -3.40
C ARG A 111 -7.30 0.31 -2.21
N ALA A 112 -6.82 -0.19 -1.08
CA ALA A 112 -6.50 0.65 0.08
C ALA A 112 -5.22 1.45 -0.15
N TYR A 113 -4.19 0.85 -0.76
CA TYR A 113 -3.01 1.53 -1.27
C TYR A 113 -3.39 2.66 -2.23
N ALA A 114 -4.17 2.36 -3.27
CA ALA A 114 -4.55 3.34 -4.29
C ALA A 114 -5.29 4.54 -3.69
N ARG A 115 -6.16 4.31 -2.71
CA ARG A 115 -6.85 5.38 -1.99
C ARG A 115 -5.90 6.27 -1.18
N ALA A 116 -4.95 5.66 -0.45
CA ALA A 116 -3.97 6.41 0.32
C ALA A 116 -3.05 7.25 -0.59
N ALA A 117 -2.57 6.65 -1.68
CA ALA A 117 -1.73 7.33 -2.67
C ALA A 117 -2.48 8.49 -3.37
N ALA A 118 -3.75 8.29 -3.72
CA ALA A 118 -4.57 9.34 -4.34
C ALA A 118 -4.82 10.52 -3.38
N GLU A 119 -5.09 10.25 -2.11
CA GLU A 119 -5.27 11.30 -1.10
C GLU A 119 -3.96 12.08 -0.86
N LEU A 120 -2.82 11.37 -0.79
CA LEU A 120 -1.51 12.01 -0.68
C LEU A 120 -1.21 12.92 -1.88
N ALA A 121 -1.44 12.42 -3.10
CA ALA A 121 -1.25 13.20 -4.32
C ALA A 121 -2.14 14.45 -4.36
N LYS A 122 -3.40 14.33 -3.89
CA LYS A 122 -4.32 15.45 -3.77
C LYS A 122 -3.78 16.52 -2.82
N ARG A 123 -3.34 16.15 -1.61
CA ARG A 123 -2.77 17.08 -0.62
C ARG A 123 -1.53 17.80 -1.15
N LYS A 124 -0.62 17.05 -1.79
CA LYS A 124 0.58 17.62 -2.43
C LYS A 124 0.21 18.65 -3.49
N LYS A 125 -0.81 18.34 -4.31
CA LYS A 125 -1.30 19.27 -5.33
C LYS A 125 -1.92 20.53 -4.72
N GLU A 126 -2.75 20.39 -3.69
CA GLU A 126 -3.35 21.53 -2.97
C GLU A 126 -2.27 22.46 -2.39
N ARG A 127 -1.22 21.88 -1.80
CA ARG A 127 -0.06 22.63 -1.31
C ARG A 127 0.65 23.38 -2.44
N GLN A 128 0.99 22.70 -3.53
CA GLN A 128 1.66 23.35 -4.67
C GLN A 128 0.85 24.48 -5.28
N ILE A 129 -0.48 24.36 -5.32
CA ILE A 129 -1.37 25.42 -5.80
C ILE A 129 -1.32 26.62 -4.85
N ALA A 130 -1.37 26.39 -3.53
CA ALA A 130 -1.29 27.45 -2.53
C ALA A 130 0.06 28.20 -2.60
N GLU A 131 1.19 27.47 -2.71
CA GLU A 131 2.53 28.05 -2.85
C GLU A 131 2.63 28.94 -4.10
N ARG A 132 2.16 28.45 -5.25
CA ARG A 132 2.13 29.23 -6.50
C ARG A 132 1.26 30.48 -6.40
N GLY A 133 0.11 30.39 -5.72
CA GLY A 133 -0.77 31.55 -5.48
C GLY A 133 -0.06 32.63 -4.68
N PHE A 134 0.65 32.24 -3.62
CA PHE A 134 1.42 33.15 -2.78
C PHE A 134 2.61 33.80 -3.51
N GLU A 135 3.33 33.03 -4.34
CA GLU A 135 4.41 33.58 -5.17
C GLU A 135 3.89 34.60 -6.18
N SER A 136 2.74 34.35 -6.80
CA SER A 136 2.11 35.28 -7.75
C SER A 136 1.75 36.60 -7.06
N GLN A 137 1.13 36.55 -5.88
CA GLN A 137 0.79 37.73 -5.08
C GLN A 137 2.03 38.55 -4.71
N LYS A 138 3.12 37.89 -4.28
CA LYS A 138 4.39 38.57 -3.98
C LYS A 138 4.99 39.27 -5.19
N ARG A 139 4.95 38.63 -6.37
CA ARG A 139 5.45 39.24 -7.62
C ARG A 139 4.64 40.46 -8.02
N ALA A 140 3.32 40.39 -7.94
CA ALA A 140 2.43 41.51 -8.24
C ALA A 140 2.67 42.70 -7.30
N ALA A 141 2.75 42.46 -5.98
CA ALA A 141 3.01 43.52 -5.00
C ALA A 141 4.38 44.19 -5.23
N ALA A 142 5.43 43.42 -5.53
CA ALA A 142 6.74 43.96 -5.84
C ALA A 142 6.77 44.78 -7.15
N GLU A 143 5.92 44.43 -8.12
CA GLU A 143 5.78 45.19 -9.37
C GLU A 143 5.02 46.51 -9.15
N GLU A 144 3.96 46.50 -8.34
CA GLU A 144 3.24 47.71 -7.92
C GLU A 144 4.17 48.66 -7.15
N GLU A 145 4.94 48.17 -6.18
CA GLU A 145 5.90 48.99 -5.43
C GLU A 145 6.97 49.62 -6.35
N ARG A 146 7.45 48.88 -7.36
CA ARG A 146 8.38 49.41 -8.38
C ARG A 146 7.73 50.45 -9.28
N ARG A 147 6.43 50.35 -9.53
CA ARG A 147 5.67 51.32 -10.33
C ARG A 147 5.45 52.60 -9.53
N GLU A 148 5.09 52.49 -8.26
CA GLU A 148 4.93 53.62 -7.35
C GLU A 148 6.24 54.39 -7.18
N LYS A 149 7.36 53.69 -6.94
CA LYS A 149 8.69 54.34 -6.85
C LYS A 149 9.05 55.11 -8.12
N ARG A 150 8.75 54.58 -9.31
CA ARG A 150 8.96 55.26 -10.60
C ARG A 150 8.05 56.47 -10.85
N GLN A 151 6.96 56.61 -10.11
CA GLN A 151 6.04 57.75 -10.24
C GLN A 151 6.38 58.89 -9.27
N ILE A 152 7.21 58.61 -8.25
CA ILE A 152 7.61 59.58 -7.21
C ILE A 152 8.95 60.27 -7.56
N GLU A 153 9.77 59.66 -8.41
CA GLU A 153 10.97 60.26 -9.06
C GLU A 153 10.61 61.13 -10.27
#